data_AF-A0A3M2CPX4-F1
#
_entry.id   AF-A0A3M2CPX4-F1
#
_cell.length_a   1.000
_cell.length_b   1.000
_cell.length_c   1.000
_cell.angle_alpha   90.00
_cell.angle_beta   90.00
_cell.angle_gamma   90.00
#
_symmetry.space_group_name_H-M   'P 1'
#
loop_
_entity.id
_entity.type
_entity.pdbx_description
1 polymer ?
#
loop_
_entity_poly.entity_id
_entity_poly.type
_entity_poly.pdbx_seq_one_letter_code
_entity_poly.pdbx_strand_id
1 'polypeptide(L)'
;MNQQHARAIAVATIAAAAAPALAQQAGPVGPAPAPIDASLMPEEFTLDAMALGVCPDEPPLENFSLTGSVVSVPGFNQGEECAVILNAPANHYPIEILKIRVGWSSVNGGLPDSLEDALRIYPAGLPNPGPFQFEVLGPVLIDGGINEFDITTGGTGSRIVNGGPFTVSLRIANTQTPADPAPFHDANGCQPGKNAVLVNGAVWADACALGVSGDWVMGVVYRRVNCGPDCNGNGIDDPDEIAANPALDCDLDGVLDSCQIAANPALDLNNNGVLDSCEAPLCPADISGDGVVDGLDISFILNVFGPCPPLPPCREDLSGDGVVDGLDISFVLNAFGPCP
;
A
#
# COMPACT_ATOMS: atom_id res chain seq x y z
N MET A 1 27.87 -29.58 -19.21
CA MET A 1 27.54 -28.53 -18.21
C MET A 1 26.72 -27.50 -18.97
N ASN A 2 25.38 -27.39 -18.95
CA ASN A 2 24.37 -27.60 -17.91
C ASN A 2 23.00 -28.03 -18.51
N GLN A 3 22.93 -29.13 -19.26
CA GLN A 3 21.67 -29.62 -19.84
C GLN A 3 20.81 -30.47 -18.86
N GLN A 4 21.02 -30.35 -17.55
CA GLN A 4 20.36 -31.17 -16.51
C GLN A 4 20.03 -30.46 -15.18
N HIS A 5 20.13 -29.13 -15.06
CA HIS A 5 20.14 -28.46 -13.74
C HIS A 5 18.80 -28.06 -13.09
N ALA A 6 17.62 -28.54 -13.54
CA ALA A 6 16.37 -28.42 -12.77
C ALA A 6 15.23 -29.25 -13.40
N ARG A 7 15.11 -30.55 -13.10
CA ARG A 7 14.06 -31.44 -13.67
C ARG A 7 12.60 -31.10 -13.23
N ALA A 8 12.02 -29.97 -13.66
CA ALA A 8 10.90 -29.27 -13.01
C ALA A 8 11.31 -28.59 -11.67
N ILE A 9 12.60 -28.24 -11.59
CA ILE A 9 13.33 -27.89 -10.36
C ILE A 9 13.40 -29.05 -9.33
N ALA A 10 14.17 -30.08 -9.69
CA ALA A 10 14.61 -31.24 -8.89
C ALA A 10 13.60 -31.81 -7.86
N VAL A 11 12.65 -32.63 -8.34
CA VAL A 11 12.00 -33.77 -7.65
C VAL A 11 12.16 -33.76 -6.12
N ALA A 12 11.09 -33.36 -5.43
CA ALA A 12 10.64 -33.92 -4.16
C ALA A 12 11.47 -35.12 -3.70
N THR A 13 12.57 -34.89 -3.00
CA THR A 13 13.37 -35.97 -2.45
C THR A 13 13.17 -35.96 -0.96
N ILE A 14 12.32 -36.91 -0.54
CA ILE A 14 12.07 -37.45 0.80
C ILE A 14 10.68 -37.08 1.34
N ALA A 15 9.75 -38.03 1.17
CA ALA A 15 8.77 -38.44 2.17
C ALA A 15 8.26 -37.37 3.17
N ALA A 16 7.07 -36.84 2.94
CA ALA A 16 6.16 -36.52 4.03
C ALA A 16 5.03 -37.55 4.00
N ALA A 17 4.96 -38.31 5.10
CA ALA A 17 4.24 -39.55 5.25
C ALA A 17 2.74 -39.48 4.90
N ALA A 18 2.24 -40.62 4.42
CA ALA A 18 0.83 -40.91 4.30
C ALA A 18 0.06 -40.50 5.58
N ALA A 19 -0.95 -39.65 5.41
CA ALA A 19 -2.03 -39.47 6.36
C ALA A 19 -3.35 -39.80 5.62
N PRO A 20 -4.28 -40.54 6.25
CA PRO A 20 -5.39 -41.15 5.55
C PRO A 20 -6.45 -40.12 5.15
N ALA A 21 -7.12 -40.41 4.05
CA ALA A 21 -8.31 -39.70 3.61
C ALA A 21 -9.36 -39.67 4.73
N LEU A 22 -9.65 -38.47 5.25
CA LEU A 22 -10.83 -38.21 6.06
C LEU A 22 -11.95 -37.74 5.13
N ALA A 23 -12.91 -38.62 4.90
CA ALA A 23 -14.20 -38.28 4.36
C ALA A 23 -14.89 -37.28 5.31
N GLN A 24 -15.25 -36.10 4.82
CA GLN A 24 -16.21 -35.24 5.50
C GLN A 24 -17.48 -35.14 4.67
N GLN A 25 -18.53 -35.70 5.28
CA GLN A 25 -19.91 -35.64 4.84
C GLN A 25 -20.43 -34.21 5.01
N ALA A 26 -21.11 -33.69 4.00
CA ALA A 26 -21.85 -32.44 4.09
C ALA A 26 -23.01 -32.57 5.09
N GLY A 27 -22.99 -31.77 6.16
CA GLY A 27 -24.14 -31.54 7.03
C GLY A 27 -24.94 -30.31 6.56
N PRO A 28 -26.26 -30.24 6.82
CA PRO A 28 -27.10 -29.16 6.32
C PRO A 28 -26.82 -27.83 7.03
N VAL A 29 -26.65 -26.77 6.23
CA VAL A 29 -26.53 -25.37 6.68
C VAL A 29 -27.90 -24.90 7.20
N GLY A 30 -27.94 -24.37 8.42
CA GLY A 30 -29.14 -23.77 9.02
C GLY A 30 -29.59 -22.47 8.33
N PRO A 31 -30.81 -21.98 8.58
CA PRO A 31 -31.36 -20.85 7.86
C PRO A 31 -30.63 -19.53 8.18
N ALA A 32 -30.50 -18.69 7.16
CA ALA A 32 -29.88 -17.37 7.23
C ALA A 32 -30.58 -16.43 8.23
N PRO A 33 -29.86 -15.53 8.91
CA PRO A 33 -30.46 -14.49 9.72
C PRO A 33 -31.23 -13.48 8.85
N ALA A 34 -32.37 -13.01 9.37
CA ALA A 34 -33.28 -12.07 8.71
C ALA A 34 -32.63 -10.69 8.46
N PRO A 35 -33.06 -9.95 7.42
CA PRO A 35 -32.51 -8.64 7.11
C PRO A 35 -32.88 -7.60 8.17
N ILE A 36 -31.91 -6.72 8.46
CA ILE A 36 -32.04 -5.52 9.29
C ILE A 36 -32.91 -4.49 8.54
N ASP A 37 -33.98 -4.04 9.19
CA ASP A 37 -34.91 -3.02 8.70
C ASP A 37 -34.24 -1.64 8.75
N ALA A 38 -33.99 -1.06 7.57
CA ALA A 38 -33.33 0.24 7.39
C ALA A 38 -34.26 1.45 7.63
N SER A 39 -35.50 1.24 8.09
CA SER A 39 -36.50 2.32 8.23
C SER A 39 -36.40 3.15 9.53
N LEU A 40 -35.35 3.01 10.34
CA LEU A 40 -35.28 3.65 11.68
C LEU A 40 -34.00 4.46 11.99
N MET A 41 -33.24 4.90 10.99
CA MET A 41 -32.16 5.86 11.23
C MET A 41 -32.66 7.29 11.06
N PRO A 42 -32.52 8.18 12.07
CA PRO A 42 -33.00 9.55 12.00
C PRO A 42 -32.18 10.34 10.98
N GLU A 43 -32.87 11.09 10.13
CA GLU A 43 -32.31 12.10 9.25
C GLU A 43 -31.65 13.18 10.09
N GLU A 44 -30.34 13.38 9.95
CA GLU A 44 -29.64 14.67 9.93
C GLU A 44 -28.15 14.41 9.59
N PHE A 45 -27.59 15.28 8.75
CA PHE A 45 -26.25 15.23 8.14
C PHE A 45 -26.13 14.46 6.81
N THR A 46 -26.79 14.99 5.78
CA THR A 46 -26.34 14.85 4.40
C THR A 46 -25.03 15.63 4.24
N LEU A 47 -23.90 15.00 4.61
CA LEU A 47 -22.64 15.31 3.93
C LEU A 47 -22.85 14.82 2.50
N ASP A 48 -22.82 15.75 1.56
CA ASP A 48 -22.97 15.45 0.14
C ASP A 48 -22.14 14.21 -0.21
N ALA A 49 -22.72 13.36 -1.06
CA ALA A 49 -21.99 12.37 -1.83
C ALA A 49 -20.97 13.12 -2.72
N MET A 50 -19.90 13.62 -2.10
CA MET A 50 -18.65 13.91 -2.79
C MET A 50 -18.28 12.59 -3.44
N ALA A 51 -18.19 12.62 -4.77
CA ALA A 51 -18.01 11.46 -5.62
C ALA A 51 -17.03 10.48 -4.98
N LEU A 52 -17.48 9.25 -4.68
CA LEU A 52 -16.56 8.14 -4.47
C LEU A 52 -15.87 7.92 -5.82
N GLY A 53 -14.83 8.71 -6.06
CA GLY A 53 -13.94 8.56 -7.19
C GLY A 53 -13.37 7.15 -7.16
N VAL A 54 -13.22 6.56 -8.34
CA VAL A 54 -12.43 5.34 -8.47
C VAL A 54 -11.01 5.70 -8.04
N CYS A 55 -10.46 4.96 -7.07
CA CYS A 55 -9.10 5.18 -6.62
C CYS A 55 -8.11 5.08 -7.76
N PRO A 56 -7.04 5.90 -7.75
CA PRO A 56 -6.02 5.83 -8.78
C PRO A 56 -5.39 4.45 -8.84
N ASP A 57 -4.93 4.08 -10.03
CA ASP A 57 -4.14 2.88 -10.23
C ASP A 57 -2.78 3.06 -9.56
N GLU A 58 -2.40 2.08 -8.76
CA GLU A 58 -1.09 2.03 -8.12
C GLU A 58 -0.02 1.59 -9.13
N PRO A 59 1.25 2.02 -8.96
CA PRO A 59 2.35 1.47 -9.74
C PRO A 59 2.39 -0.07 -9.66
N PRO A 60 2.95 -0.74 -10.68
CA PRO A 60 3.00 -2.21 -10.67
C PRO A 60 3.66 -2.75 -9.40
N LEU A 61 2.95 -3.64 -8.71
CA LEU A 61 3.47 -4.38 -7.58
C LEU A 61 4.19 -5.62 -8.07
N GLU A 62 5.50 -5.64 -7.87
CA GLU A 62 6.42 -6.67 -8.37
C GLU A 62 7.60 -6.86 -7.41
N ASN A 63 8.24 -8.03 -7.44
CA ASN A 63 9.44 -8.31 -6.63
C ASN A 63 10.73 -8.33 -7.45
N PHE A 64 10.65 -8.37 -8.79
CA PHE A 64 11.82 -8.49 -9.68
C PHE A 64 12.42 -7.12 -10.05
N SER A 65 13.65 -7.13 -10.56
CA SER A 65 14.28 -5.98 -11.22
C SER A 65 14.84 -6.39 -12.58
N LEU A 66 14.49 -5.62 -13.62
CA LEU A 66 15.04 -5.84 -14.97
C LEU A 66 16.46 -5.28 -15.16
N THR A 67 17.14 -4.91 -14.08
CA THR A 67 18.55 -4.53 -14.12
C THR A 67 19.43 -5.76 -14.33
N GLY A 68 19.66 -6.15 -15.59
CA GLY A 68 20.53 -7.27 -15.95
C GLY A 68 19.98 -8.14 -17.08
N SER A 69 20.42 -9.39 -17.13
CA SER A 69 19.88 -10.40 -18.04
C SER A 69 18.66 -11.07 -17.42
N VAL A 70 17.75 -11.55 -18.27
CA VAL A 70 16.67 -12.46 -17.88
C VAL A 70 17.01 -13.88 -18.30
N VAL A 71 16.48 -14.86 -17.58
CA VAL A 71 16.72 -16.29 -17.81
C VAL A 71 15.40 -17.03 -17.91
N SER A 72 15.09 -17.57 -19.09
CA SER A 72 13.92 -18.44 -19.30
C SER A 72 14.09 -19.77 -18.58
N VAL A 73 13.00 -20.24 -17.98
CA VAL A 73 12.94 -21.52 -17.26
C VAL A 73 11.95 -22.45 -17.93
N PRO A 74 12.37 -23.17 -18.98
CA PRO A 74 11.54 -24.19 -19.61
C PRO A 74 11.42 -25.44 -18.73
N GLY A 75 10.49 -26.32 -19.08
CA GLY A 75 10.37 -27.66 -18.50
C GLY A 75 9.25 -27.84 -17.47
N PHE A 76 8.31 -26.89 -17.40
CA PHE A 76 7.05 -27.10 -16.70
C PHE A 76 6.20 -28.16 -17.41
N ASN A 77 5.54 -29.01 -16.63
CA ASN A 77 4.51 -29.93 -17.12
C ASN A 77 3.15 -29.23 -17.18
N GLN A 78 2.25 -29.81 -17.96
CA GLN A 78 0.85 -29.37 -17.97
C GLN A 78 0.27 -29.39 -16.55
N GLY A 79 -0.38 -28.28 -16.18
CA GLY A 79 -1.07 -28.09 -14.92
C GLY A 79 -0.19 -27.66 -13.76
N GLU A 80 1.14 -27.56 -13.94
CA GLU A 80 2.03 -26.91 -12.99
C GLU A 80 1.88 -25.38 -13.07
N GLU A 81 2.29 -24.69 -12.01
CA GLU A 81 2.17 -23.23 -11.93
C GLU A 81 3.50 -22.59 -11.54
N CYS A 82 3.82 -21.46 -12.15
CA CYS A 82 4.78 -20.50 -11.63
C CYS A 82 4.01 -19.34 -11.00
N ALA A 83 4.48 -18.85 -9.85
CA ALA A 83 3.73 -17.88 -9.06
C ALA A 83 4.64 -16.90 -8.32
N VAL A 84 4.11 -15.72 -8.06
CA VAL A 84 4.76 -14.68 -7.25
C VAL A 84 3.91 -14.38 -6.02
N ILE A 85 4.58 -14.18 -4.89
CA ILE A 85 3.96 -13.78 -3.63
C ILE A 85 4.18 -12.29 -3.46
N LEU A 86 3.09 -11.52 -3.50
CA LEU A 86 3.11 -10.07 -3.44
C LEU A 86 2.50 -9.59 -2.12
N ASN A 87 2.91 -8.40 -1.68
CA ASN A 87 2.37 -7.77 -0.49
C ASN A 87 2.29 -6.28 -0.73
N ALA A 88 1.07 -5.75 -0.83
CA ALA A 88 0.86 -4.30 -0.90
C ALA A 88 1.10 -3.68 0.48
N PRO A 89 1.30 -2.36 0.57
CA PRO A 89 1.30 -1.66 1.85
C PRO A 89 0.02 -1.94 2.65
N ALA A 90 0.13 -2.06 3.97
CA ALA A 90 -0.98 -2.51 4.82
C ALA A 90 -2.19 -1.56 4.78
N ASN A 91 -1.95 -0.25 4.60
CA ASN A 91 -2.97 0.80 4.45
C ASN A 91 -3.71 0.75 3.10
N HIS A 92 -3.24 0.00 2.10
CA HIS A 92 -3.92 -0.06 0.80
C HIS A 92 -5.09 -1.05 0.79
N TYR A 93 -5.13 -1.99 1.73
CA TYR A 93 -6.14 -3.05 1.74
C TYR A 93 -7.52 -2.54 2.22
N PRO A 94 -8.64 -3.00 1.63
CA PRO A 94 -8.71 -3.99 0.54
C PRO A 94 -8.34 -3.40 -0.83
N ILE A 95 -7.69 -4.21 -1.67
CA ILE A 95 -7.27 -3.84 -3.03
C ILE A 95 -8.03 -4.64 -4.08
N GLU A 96 -8.24 -4.04 -5.25
CA GLU A 96 -8.72 -4.72 -6.45
C GLU A 96 -7.58 -4.90 -7.44
N ILE A 97 -7.30 -6.15 -7.84
CA ILE A 97 -6.33 -6.42 -8.90
C ILE A 97 -6.96 -6.11 -10.26
N LEU A 98 -6.32 -5.22 -11.02
CA LEU A 98 -6.79 -4.75 -12.32
C LEU A 98 -6.10 -5.47 -13.47
N LYS A 99 -4.79 -5.72 -13.32
CA LYS A 99 -3.98 -6.37 -14.35
C LYS A 99 -3.02 -7.38 -13.75
N ILE A 100 -2.75 -8.44 -14.49
CA ILE A 100 -1.70 -9.43 -14.16
C ILE A 100 -0.61 -9.32 -15.22
N ARG A 101 0.64 -9.24 -14.77
CA ARG A 101 1.84 -9.12 -15.61
C ARG A 101 2.64 -10.40 -15.55
N VAL A 102 3.04 -10.93 -16.72
CA VAL A 102 3.78 -12.19 -16.83
C VAL A 102 4.88 -12.08 -17.88
N GLY A 103 6.12 -12.28 -17.45
CA GLY A 103 7.29 -12.42 -18.29
C GLY A 103 7.29 -13.77 -18.99
N TRP A 104 7.35 -13.74 -20.32
CA TRP A 104 7.32 -14.91 -21.17
C TRP A 104 8.34 -14.78 -22.30
N SER A 105 9.24 -15.75 -22.40
CA SER A 105 10.27 -15.71 -23.44
C SER A 105 10.86 -17.07 -23.77
N SER A 106 11.14 -17.28 -25.05
CA SER A 106 11.96 -18.37 -25.58
C SER A 106 13.44 -17.99 -25.63
N VAL A 107 14.33 -19.00 -25.59
CA VAL A 107 15.79 -18.81 -25.54
C VAL A 107 16.34 -18.02 -26.74
N ASN A 108 15.71 -18.16 -27.92
CA ASN A 108 16.15 -17.51 -29.16
C ASN A 108 15.24 -16.36 -29.60
N GLY A 109 14.10 -16.18 -28.95
CA GLY A 109 13.06 -15.21 -29.31
C GLY A 109 12.35 -15.50 -30.63
N GLY A 110 11.23 -14.80 -30.86
CA GLY A 110 10.53 -14.76 -32.13
C GLY A 110 9.68 -16.00 -32.43
N LEU A 111 9.30 -16.77 -31.41
CA LEU A 111 8.35 -17.87 -31.54
C LEU A 111 6.89 -17.35 -31.53
N PRO A 112 5.94 -18.14 -32.07
CA PRO A 112 4.53 -17.77 -32.08
C PRO A 112 3.93 -17.62 -30.67
N ASP A 113 2.82 -16.90 -30.60
CA ASP A 113 2.02 -16.75 -29.39
C ASP A 113 1.61 -18.11 -28.82
N SER A 114 1.65 -18.22 -27.49
CA SER A 114 1.37 -19.45 -26.76
C SER A 114 0.08 -19.32 -25.95
N LEU A 115 -0.84 -20.28 -26.09
CA LEU A 115 -2.06 -20.36 -25.27
C LEU A 115 -1.77 -21.17 -24.00
N GLU A 116 -1.92 -20.54 -22.84
CA GLU A 116 -1.73 -21.19 -21.53
C GLU A 116 -3.06 -21.46 -20.82
N ASP A 117 -3.03 -22.16 -19.67
CA ASP A 117 -4.24 -22.71 -19.06
C ASP A 117 -5.02 -21.61 -18.33
N ALA A 118 -4.39 -20.95 -17.36
CA ALA A 118 -5.06 -19.96 -16.54
C ALA A 118 -4.11 -18.96 -15.87
N LEU A 119 -4.59 -17.75 -15.63
CA LEU A 119 -4.06 -16.82 -14.63
C LEU A 119 -4.93 -16.88 -13.37
N ARG A 120 -4.32 -16.96 -12.18
CA ARG A 120 -5.05 -17.11 -10.92
C ARG A 120 -4.58 -16.15 -9.85
N ILE A 121 -5.52 -15.79 -8.96
CA ILE A 121 -5.25 -15.04 -7.74
C ILE A 121 -5.64 -15.91 -6.55
N TYR A 122 -4.77 -15.98 -5.55
CA TYR A 122 -4.96 -16.70 -4.30
C TYR A 122 -4.87 -15.73 -3.12
N PRO A 123 -5.66 -15.95 -2.05
CA PRO A 123 -5.78 -15.02 -0.93
C PRO A 123 -4.55 -14.98 -0.01
N ALA A 124 -3.62 -15.94 -0.09
CA ALA A 124 -2.49 -16.06 0.81
C ALA A 124 -1.16 -16.32 0.07
N GLY A 125 -0.04 -16.22 0.79
CA GLY A 125 1.30 -16.60 0.34
C GLY A 125 1.68 -18.06 0.67
N LEU A 126 2.98 -18.38 0.57
CA LEU A 126 3.53 -19.66 1.02
C LEU A 126 3.39 -19.84 2.54
N PRO A 127 3.37 -21.09 3.05
CA PRO A 127 3.54 -22.37 2.33
C PRO A 127 2.26 -22.87 1.64
N ASN A 128 1.13 -22.23 1.86
CA ASN A 128 -0.15 -22.63 1.28
C ASN A 128 -0.99 -21.40 0.91
N PRO A 129 -0.99 -21.00 -0.37
CA PRO A 129 -1.85 -19.93 -0.88
C PRO A 129 -3.35 -20.16 -0.72
N GLY A 130 -3.77 -21.42 -0.46
CA GLY A 130 -5.19 -21.80 -0.38
C GLY A 130 -5.82 -22.05 -1.75
N PRO A 131 -7.16 -22.14 -1.83
CA PRO A 131 -7.85 -22.19 -3.12
C PRO A 131 -7.74 -20.84 -3.84
N PHE A 132 -7.72 -20.85 -5.17
CA PHE A 132 -7.79 -19.61 -5.94
C PHE A 132 -9.15 -18.94 -5.69
N GLN A 133 -9.14 -17.61 -5.57
CA GLN A 133 -10.36 -16.81 -5.43
C GLN A 133 -10.80 -16.18 -6.76
N PHE A 134 -9.90 -16.10 -7.74
CA PHE A 134 -10.19 -15.59 -9.08
C PHE A 134 -9.34 -16.31 -10.13
N GLU A 135 -9.92 -16.47 -11.33
CA GLU A 135 -9.31 -17.16 -12.45
C GLU A 135 -9.70 -16.52 -13.80
N VAL A 136 -8.72 -16.40 -14.70
CA VAL A 136 -8.93 -16.14 -16.13
C VAL A 136 -8.37 -17.32 -16.91
N LEU A 137 -9.19 -17.92 -17.78
CA LEU A 137 -8.80 -19.07 -18.60
C LEU A 137 -8.21 -18.63 -19.94
N GLY A 138 -7.27 -19.41 -20.46
CA GLY A 138 -6.77 -19.27 -21.82
C GLY A 138 -6.01 -17.98 -22.11
N PRO A 139 -5.12 -17.45 -21.23
CA PRO A 139 -4.30 -16.31 -21.60
C PRO A 139 -3.40 -16.66 -22.80
N VAL A 140 -3.34 -15.77 -23.78
CA VAL A 140 -2.41 -15.87 -24.91
C VAL A 140 -1.18 -15.02 -24.60
N LEU A 141 -0.01 -15.65 -24.49
CA LEU A 141 1.26 -14.98 -24.21
C LEU A 141 2.07 -14.80 -25.49
N ILE A 142 2.56 -13.57 -25.68
CA ILE A 142 3.46 -13.18 -26.75
C ILE A 142 4.89 -13.40 -26.28
N ASP A 143 5.72 -13.98 -27.15
CA ASP A 143 7.13 -14.26 -26.87
C ASP A 143 7.98 -12.98 -26.81
N GLY A 144 8.93 -12.96 -25.87
CA GLY A 144 10.02 -11.97 -25.83
C GLY A 144 9.74 -10.74 -24.97
N GLY A 145 8.84 -10.83 -23.98
CA GLY A 145 8.53 -9.69 -23.13
C GLY A 145 7.61 -9.98 -21.95
N ILE A 146 7.19 -8.87 -21.31
CA ILE A 146 6.17 -8.89 -20.25
C ILE A 146 4.80 -8.70 -20.91
N ASN A 147 3.94 -9.69 -20.74
CA ASN A 147 2.55 -9.65 -21.15
C ASN A 147 1.72 -9.05 -20.02
N GLU A 148 0.89 -8.06 -20.32
CA GLU A 148 0.00 -7.41 -19.36
C GLU A 148 -1.45 -7.72 -19.71
N PHE A 149 -2.14 -8.42 -18.81
CA PHE A 149 -3.52 -8.85 -18.99
C PHE A 149 -4.45 -7.98 -18.16
N ASP A 150 -5.32 -7.21 -18.80
CA ASP A 150 -6.43 -6.53 -18.15
C ASP A 150 -7.52 -7.54 -17.76
N ILE A 151 -7.81 -7.64 -16.47
CA ILE A 151 -8.77 -8.58 -15.91
C ILE A 151 -10.03 -7.90 -15.34
N THR A 152 -10.22 -6.61 -15.62
CA THR A 152 -11.37 -5.83 -15.09
C THR A 152 -12.71 -6.29 -15.66
N THR A 153 -12.70 -6.80 -16.90
CA THR A 153 -13.91 -7.21 -17.65
C THR A 153 -14.01 -8.71 -17.91
N GLY A 154 -13.03 -9.50 -17.46
CA GLY A 154 -12.96 -10.95 -17.69
C GLY A 154 -12.68 -11.77 -16.43
N GLY A 155 -12.77 -13.09 -16.56
CA GLY A 155 -12.51 -14.05 -15.48
C GLY A 155 -13.71 -14.40 -14.60
N THR A 156 -13.49 -15.31 -13.65
CA THR A 156 -14.48 -15.80 -12.70
C THR A 156 -13.92 -15.71 -11.29
N GLY A 157 -14.72 -15.23 -10.33
CA GLY A 157 -14.34 -15.11 -8.91
C GLY A 157 -14.12 -13.67 -8.46
N SER A 158 -13.45 -13.48 -7.32
CA SER A 158 -13.19 -12.18 -6.71
C SER A 158 -11.77 -11.68 -6.96
N ARG A 159 -11.65 -10.52 -7.61
CA ARG A 159 -10.38 -9.78 -7.77
C ARG A 159 -9.98 -9.00 -6.51
N ILE A 160 -10.85 -8.96 -5.51
CA ILE A 160 -10.62 -8.23 -4.26
C ILE A 160 -9.71 -9.06 -3.35
N VAL A 161 -8.59 -8.48 -2.94
CA VAL A 161 -7.67 -9.05 -1.96
C VAL A 161 -7.80 -8.21 -0.69
N ASN A 162 -8.15 -8.86 0.42
CA ASN A 162 -8.46 -8.16 1.69
C ASN A 162 -7.26 -7.97 2.61
N GLY A 163 -6.12 -8.57 2.28
CA GLY A 163 -4.90 -8.51 3.07
C GLY A 163 -3.77 -9.26 2.36
N GLY A 164 -2.55 -9.08 2.83
CA GLY A 164 -1.37 -9.72 2.27
C GLY A 164 -0.58 -10.55 3.30
N PRO A 165 0.39 -11.36 2.83
CA PRO A 165 0.76 -11.53 1.43
C PRO A 165 -0.27 -12.37 0.64
N PHE A 166 -0.36 -12.16 -0.67
CA PHE A 166 -1.23 -12.89 -1.60
C PHE A 166 -0.41 -13.47 -2.77
N THR A 167 -0.96 -14.45 -3.49
CA THR A 167 -0.25 -15.12 -4.59
C THR A 167 -0.94 -14.90 -5.92
N VAL A 168 -0.16 -14.67 -6.97
CA VAL A 168 -0.63 -14.63 -8.36
C VAL A 168 0.16 -15.64 -9.17
N SER A 169 -0.51 -16.42 -10.01
CA SER A 169 0.13 -17.50 -10.76
C SER A 169 -0.28 -17.54 -12.23
N LEU A 170 0.59 -18.16 -13.03
CA LEU A 170 0.29 -18.68 -14.35
C LEU A 170 0.29 -20.20 -14.27
N ARG A 171 -0.79 -20.83 -14.69
CA ARG A 171 -0.90 -22.28 -14.89
C ARG A 171 -0.59 -22.66 -16.32
N ILE A 172 0.29 -23.63 -16.46
CA ILE A 172 0.84 -24.05 -17.75
C ILE A 172 -0.13 -25.03 -18.44
N ALA A 173 -0.46 -24.78 -19.71
CA ALA A 173 -1.39 -25.61 -20.49
C ALA A 173 -0.76 -26.88 -21.05
N ASN A 174 0.54 -26.84 -21.35
CA ASN A 174 1.20 -27.88 -22.11
C ASN A 174 2.60 -28.17 -21.54
N THR A 175 3.10 -29.38 -21.76
CA THR A 175 4.45 -29.74 -21.28
C THR A 175 5.48 -29.03 -22.14
N GLN A 176 6.28 -28.16 -21.54
CA GLN A 176 7.26 -27.33 -22.23
C GLN A 176 8.57 -28.07 -22.47
N THR A 177 9.12 -27.90 -23.67
CA THR A 177 10.46 -28.31 -24.06
C THR A 177 11.45 -27.14 -23.95
N PRO A 178 12.78 -27.38 -24.01
CA PRO A 178 13.77 -26.30 -23.89
C PRO A 178 13.73 -25.22 -24.98
N ALA A 179 13.05 -25.50 -26.10
CA ALA A 179 12.89 -24.54 -27.19
C ALA A 179 11.61 -23.71 -27.06
N ASP A 180 10.66 -24.15 -26.24
CA ASP A 180 9.38 -23.46 -26.10
C ASP A 180 9.56 -22.15 -25.31
N PRO A 181 8.73 -21.14 -25.58
CA PRO A 181 8.59 -20.01 -24.68
C PRO A 181 8.21 -20.49 -23.27
N ALA A 182 8.76 -19.84 -22.26
CA ALA A 182 8.55 -20.23 -20.86
C ALA A 182 8.57 -19.00 -19.94
N PRO A 183 8.12 -19.14 -18.67
CA PRO A 183 8.32 -18.12 -17.66
C PRO A 183 9.81 -17.83 -17.49
N PHE A 184 10.17 -16.56 -17.27
CA PHE A 184 11.55 -16.17 -17.00
C PHE A 184 11.67 -15.42 -15.67
N HIS A 185 12.87 -15.48 -15.11
CA HIS A 185 13.25 -14.71 -13.92
C HIS A 185 14.38 -13.73 -14.26
N ASP A 186 14.58 -12.73 -13.41
CA ASP A 186 15.73 -11.82 -13.49
C ASP A 186 17.03 -12.47 -12.98
N ALA A 187 18.16 -11.76 -13.02
CA ALA A 187 19.46 -12.34 -12.66
C ALA A 187 20.10 -11.69 -11.42
N ASN A 188 19.35 -10.95 -10.60
CA ASN A 188 19.88 -10.22 -9.44
C ASN A 188 19.82 -11.00 -8.11
N GLY A 189 19.34 -12.25 -8.13
CA GLY A 189 19.23 -13.12 -6.96
C GLY A 189 17.78 -13.45 -6.61
N CYS A 190 17.53 -14.65 -6.07
CA CYS A 190 16.18 -15.09 -5.73
C CYS A 190 15.81 -14.69 -4.30
N GLN A 191 14.67 -14.01 -4.11
CA GLN A 191 14.16 -13.63 -2.80
C GLN A 191 13.35 -14.79 -2.16
N PRO A 192 13.78 -15.34 -1.01
CA PRO A 192 13.08 -16.44 -0.36
C PRO A 192 11.63 -16.09 -0.01
N GLY A 193 10.71 -17.02 -0.23
CA GLY A 193 9.28 -16.87 0.05
C GLY A 193 8.52 -15.93 -0.89
N LYS A 194 9.19 -15.36 -1.91
CA LYS A 194 8.57 -14.47 -2.91
C LYS A 194 8.25 -15.14 -4.23
N ASN A 195 8.88 -16.28 -4.49
CA ASN A 195 8.75 -17.04 -5.72
C ASN A 195 8.20 -18.42 -5.39
N ALA A 196 7.10 -18.79 -6.02
CA ALA A 196 6.47 -20.07 -5.82
C ALA A 196 6.38 -20.87 -7.12
N VAL A 197 6.38 -22.18 -6.96
CA VAL A 197 5.96 -23.12 -7.99
C VAL A 197 4.99 -24.13 -7.40
N LEU A 198 3.97 -24.52 -8.17
CA LEU A 198 3.08 -25.63 -7.84
C LEU A 198 3.51 -26.85 -8.64
N VAL A 199 4.22 -27.77 -7.99
CA VAL A 199 4.77 -28.97 -8.63
C VAL A 199 3.72 -30.07 -8.65
N ASN A 200 3.58 -30.76 -9.79
CA ASN A 200 2.58 -31.81 -10.01
C ASN A 200 1.13 -31.41 -9.68
N GLY A 201 0.82 -30.11 -9.65
CA GLY A 201 -0.52 -29.60 -9.31
C GLY A 201 -0.96 -29.83 -7.87
N ALA A 202 -0.04 -30.14 -6.94
CA ALA A 202 -0.40 -30.58 -5.59
C ALA A 202 0.40 -29.94 -4.45
N VAL A 203 1.66 -29.56 -4.68
CA VAL A 203 2.53 -29.05 -3.60
C VAL A 203 3.16 -27.72 -4.01
N TRP A 204 2.85 -26.67 -3.25
CA TRP A 204 3.50 -25.37 -3.35
C TRP A 204 4.89 -25.43 -2.72
N ALA A 205 5.87 -24.89 -3.43
CA ALA A 205 7.25 -24.81 -2.97
C ALA A 205 7.85 -23.45 -3.31
N ASP A 206 8.81 -23.01 -2.47
CA ASP A 206 9.63 -21.84 -2.77
C ASP A 206 10.59 -22.15 -3.92
N ALA A 207 10.49 -21.42 -5.02
CA ALA A 207 11.31 -21.62 -6.21
C ALA A 207 12.80 -21.40 -5.92
N CYS A 208 13.14 -20.50 -5.00
CA CYS A 208 14.52 -20.26 -4.57
C CYS A 208 15.11 -21.50 -3.89
N ALA A 209 14.31 -22.17 -3.05
CA ALA A 209 14.73 -23.40 -2.36
C ALA A 209 14.94 -24.57 -3.32
N LEU A 210 14.31 -24.52 -4.49
CA LEU A 210 14.49 -25.51 -5.54
C LEU A 210 15.70 -25.17 -6.44
N GLY A 211 16.21 -23.93 -6.42
CA GLY A 211 17.43 -23.54 -7.14
C GLY A 211 17.21 -22.58 -8.30
N VAL A 212 16.02 -21.95 -8.40
CA VAL A 212 15.84 -20.75 -9.25
C VAL A 212 16.73 -19.64 -8.70
N SER A 213 17.45 -18.96 -9.58
CA SER A 213 18.49 -17.99 -9.17
C SER A 213 18.03 -16.54 -9.13
N GLY A 214 16.80 -16.25 -9.56
CA GLY A 214 16.21 -14.91 -9.57
C GLY A 214 14.72 -14.92 -9.24
N ASP A 215 14.11 -13.74 -9.30
CA ASP A 215 12.69 -13.54 -9.04
C ASP A 215 11.89 -13.68 -10.34
N TRP A 216 10.75 -14.39 -10.27
CA TRP A 216 9.86 -14.50 -11.42
C TRP A 216 9.47 -13.11 -11.89
N VAL A 217 9.54 -12.89 -13.20
CA VAL A 217 9.11 -11.63 -13.81
C VAL A 217 7.59 -11.65 -13.90
N MET A 218 6.94 -11.49 -12.76
CA MET A 218 5.49 -11.47 -12.59
C MET A 218 5.10 -10.37 -11.61
N GLY A 219 3.94 -9.77 -11.81
CA GLY A 219 3.45 -8.69 -10.97
C GLY A 219 1.99 -8.39 -11.23
N VAL A 220 1.48 -7.37 -10.57
CA VAL A 220 0.11 -6.88 -10.79
C VAL A 220 0.06 -5.37 -10.87
N VAL A 221 -0.96 -4.87 -11.55
CA VAL A 221 -1.44 -3.50 -11.34
C VAL A 221 -2.73 -3.62 -10.54
N TYR A 222 -2.85 -2.80 -9.51
CA TYR A 222 -3.99 -2.81 -8.60
C TYR A 222 -4.43 -1.40 -8.29
N ARG A 223 -5.59 -1.27 -7.68
CA ARG A 223 -6.03 -0.04 -7.02
C ARG A 223 -6.60 -0.38 -5.66
N ARG A 224 -6.68 0.61 -4.78
CA ARG A 224 -7.44 0.47 -3.54
C ARG A 224 -8.93 0.36 -3.86
N VAL A 225 -9.66 -0.40 -3.07
CA VAL A 225 -11.13 -0.41 -3.15
C VAL A 225 -11.69 0.85 -2.51
N ASN A 226 -11.06 1.29 -1.42
CA ASN A 226 -11.35 2.54 -0.73
C ASN A 226 -10.01 3.28 -0.54
N CYS A 227 -9.86 4.40 -1.23
CA CYS A 227 -8.91 5.45 -0.94
C CYS A 227 -9.66 6.39 0.01
N GLY A 228 -8.99 6.88 1.05
CA GLY A 228 -9.61 7.75 2.04
C GLY A 228 -10.20 9.04 1.44
N PRO A 229 -10.59 10.00 2.27
CA PRO A 229 -10.87 11.36 1.81
C PRO A 229 -9.70 11.88 0.96
N ASP A 230 -9.98 12.59 -0.13
CA ASP A 230 -9.01 13.36 -0.93
C ASP A 230 -9.63 14.75 -1.08
N CYS A 231 -9.49 15.57 -0.03
CA CYS A 231 -10.21 16.83 0.04
C CYS A 231 -9.69 17.85 -0.99
N ASN A 232 -8.42 17.73 -1.36
CA ASN A 232 -7.71 18.68 -2.21
C ASN A 232 -7.73 18.25 -3.69
N GLY A 233 -8.19 17.02 -3.98
CA GLY A 233 -8.40 16.47 -5.31
C GLY A 233 -7.11 16.22 -6.07
N ASN A 234 -5.98 16.02 -5.37
CA ASN A 234 -4.68 15.85 -6.01
C ASN A 234 -4.43 14.39 -6.47
N GLY A 235 -5.33 13.46 -6.11
CA GLY A 235 -5.22 12.04 -6.45
C GLY A 235 -4.38 11.21 -5.48
N ILE A 236 -3.99 11.76 -4.33
CA ILE A 236 -3.43 11.08 -3.16
C ILE A 236 -4.48 11.23 -2.07
N ASP A 237 -4.80 10.18 -1.34
CA ASP A 237 -5.74 10.30 -0.23
C ASP A 237 -5.08 11.00 0.97
N ASP A 238 -5.87 11.81 1.68
CA ASP A 238 -5.45 12.61 2.83
C ASP A 238 -4.64 11.77 3.84
N PRO A 239 -5.02 10.51 4.20
CA PRO A 239 -4.21 9.68 5.10
C PRO A 239 -2.81 9.35 4.59
N ASP A 240 -2.61 9.21 3.27
CA ASP A 240 -1.30 8.97 2.69
C ASP A 240 -0.44 10.22 2.65
N GLU A 241 -1.06 11.38 2.41
CA GLU A 241 -0.37 12.67 2.53
C GLU A 241 0.15 12.88 3.96
N ILE A 242 -0.68 12.61 4.97
CA ILE A 242 -0.31 12.66 6.40
C ILE A 242 0.77 11.62 6.71
N ALA A 243 0.66 10.39 6.20
CA ALA A 243 1.67 9.36 6.44
C ALA A 243 3.03 9.72 5.81
N ALA A 244 3.03 10.35 4.63
CA ALA A 244 4.23 10.82 3.95
C ALA A 244 4.83 12.06 4.63
N ASN A 245 3.98 12.95 5.14
CA ASN A 245 4.39 14.14 5.88
C ASN A 245 3.45 14.40 7.08
N PRO A 246 3.79 13.87 8.28
CA PRO A 246 2.97 14.05 9.47
C PRO A 246 2.80 15.50 9.93
N ALA A 247 3.57 16.44 9.37
CA ALA A 247 3.41 17.87 9.66
C ALA A 247 2.24 18.51 8.90
N LEU A 248 1.54 17.77 8.03
CA LEU A 248 0.31 18.22 7.38
C LEU A 248 -0.97 17.94 8.19
N ASP A 249 -0.83 17.33 9.36
CA ASP A 249 -1.89 17.06 10.36
C ASP A 249 -1.27 17.39 11.73
N CYS A 250 -1.11 18.67 11.99
CA CYS A 250 -0.30 19.16 13.10
C CYS A 250 -0.99 19.00 14.47
N ASP A 251 -2.33 18.96 14.49
CA ASP A 251 -3.14 18.70 15.69
C ASP A 251 -3.48 17.21 15.88
N LEU A 252 -3.10 16.35 14.92
CA LEU A 252 -3.22 14.89 14.92
C LEU A 252 -4.68 14.43 14.97
N ASP A 253 -5.59 15.18 14.37
CA ASP A 253 -7.01 14.83 14.29
C ASP A 253 -7.33 13.87 13.12
N GLY A 254 -6.35 13.63 12.24
CA GLY A 254 -6.44 12.73 11.09
C GLY A 254 -7.02 13.35 9.83
N VAL A 255 -7.20 14.67 9.80
CA VAL A 255 -7.57 15.48 8.63
C VAL A 255 -6.38 16.35 8.26
N LEU A 256 -6.14 16.61 6.96
CA LEU A 256 -5.08 17.54 6.60
C LEU A 256 -5.43 18.96 7.05
N ASP A 257 -4.44 19.69 7.57
CA ASP A 257 -4.54 21.11 7.93
C ASP A 257 -5.17 21.94 6.80
N SER A 258 -4.72 21.69 5.56
CA SER A 258 -5.23 22.38 4.37
C SER A 258 -6.72 22.11 4.11
N CYS A 259 -7.22 20.91 4.44
CA CYS A 259 -8.65 20.58 4.36
C CYS A 259 -9.43 21.29 5.46
N GLN A 260 -8.89 21.32 6.69
CA GLN A 260 -9.53 21.99 7.83
C GLN A 260 -9.65 23.49 7.55
N ILE A 261 -8.60 24.14 7.04
CA ILE A 261 -8.61 25.56 6.64
C ILE A 261 -9.60 25.80 5.50
N ALA A 262 -9.65 24.92 4.48
CA ALA A 262 -10.59 25.05 3.38
C ALA A 262 -12.06 24.93 3.84
N ALA A 263 -12.33 24.06 4.83
CA ALA A 263 -13.65 23.88 5.42
C ALA A 263 -14.03 25.02 6.38
N ASN A 264 -13.06 25.55 7.12
CA ASN A 264 -13.24 26.66 8.05
C ASN A 264 -12.04 27.63 8.00
N PRO A 265 -12.09 28.68 7.15
CA PRO A 265 -11.02 29.66 7.04
C PRO A 265 -10.73 30.45 8.34
N ALA A 266 -11.60 30.36 9.35
CA ALA A 266 -11.36 30.99 10.65
C ALA A 266 -10.37 30.22 11.53
N LEU A 267 -9.86 29.07 11.07
CA LEU A 267 -8.78 28.31 11.70
C LEU A 267 -7.38 28.74 11.23
N ASP A 268 -7.30 29.69 10.30
CA ASP A 268 -6.06 30.34 9.82
C ASP A 268 -6.34 31.84 9.69
N LEU A 269 -6.45 32.52 10.83
CA LEU A 269 -6.83 33.93 10.90
C LEU A 269 -5.83 34.84 10.17
N ASN A 270 -4.56 34.45 10.16
CA ASN A 270 -3.48 35.23 9.56
C ASN A 270 -3.25 34.89 8.06
N ASN A 271 -3.94 33.87 7.52
CA ASN A 271 -3.86 33.36 6.15
C ASN A 271 -2.45 32.92 5.72
N ASN A 272 -1.67 32.32 6.62
CA ASN A 272 -0.33 31.82 6.30
C ASN A 272 -0.31 30.36 5.83
N GLY A 273 -1.46 29.68 5.84
CA GLY A 273 -1.62 28.29 5.41
C GLY A 273 -1.31 27.24 6.48
N VAL A 274 -1.14 27.65 7.74
CA VAL A 274 -0.97 26.80 8.92
C VAL A 274 -2.19 27.01 9.83
N LEU A 275 -2.67 25.94 10.48
CA LEU A 275 -3.71 26.10 11.48
C LEU A 275 -3.20 26.94 12.65
N ASP A 276 -3.98 27.93 13.10
CA ASP A 276 -3.67 28.75 14.27
C ASP A 276 -3.33 27.83 15.47
N SER A 277 -4.10 26.75 15.69
CA SER A 277 -3.85 25.79 16.79
C SER A 277 -2.48 25.10 16.77
N CYS A 278 -1.80 25.12 15.62
CA CYS A 278 -0.50 24.49 15.40
C CYS A 278 0.65 25.49 15.32
N GLU A 279 0.35 26.79 15.39
CA GLU A 279 1.37 27.79 15.55
C GLU A 279 1.82 27.82 17.01
N ALA A 280 3.14 27.81 17.25
CA ALA A 280 3.71 27.96 18.58
C ALA A 280 4.86 28.97 18.55
N PRO A 281 4.93 29.96 19.47
CA PRO A 281 3.85 30.44 20.35
C PRO A 281 2.96 31.40 19.56
N LEU A 282 1.65 31.13 19.51
CA LEU A 282 0.58 31.92 18.86
C LEU A 282 0.61 33.43 19.15
N CYS A 283 1.33 33.81 20.19
CA CYS A 283 1.49 35.18 20.64
C CYS A 283 2.57 35.16 21.73
N PRO A 284 3.86 35.33 21.40
CA PRO A 284 4.87 35.43 22.46
C PRO A 284 4.57 36.57 23.43
N ALA A 285 3.85 37.59 22.94
CA ALA A 285 3.38 38.74 23.70
C ALA A 285 2.11 38.51 24.55
N ASP A 286 1.35 37.42 24.36
CA ASP A 286 0.27 37.03 25.31
C ASP A 286 0.90 36.26 26.46
N ILE A 287 1.57 37.03 27.31
CA ILE A 287 2.25 36.51 28.47
C ILE A 287 1.20 36.04 29.50
N SER A 288 0.01 36.63 29.53
CA SER A 288 -1.05 36.23 30.45
C SER A 288 -1.68 34.86 30.11
N GLY A 289 -1.67 34.47 28.84
CA GLY A 289 -2.29 33.27 28.30
C GLY A 289 -3.81 33.37 28.19
N ASP A 290 -4.36 34.58 28.05
CA ASP A 290 -5.81 34.82 27.98
C ASP A 290 -6.34 35.00 26.55
N GLY A 291 -5.46 34.88 25.54
CA GLY A 291 -5.77 34.97 24.12
C GLY A 291 -5.81 36.40 23.59
N VAL A 292 -5.40 37.41 24.37
CA VAL A 292 -5.36 38.81 23.94
C VAL A 292 -4.08 39.47 24.41
N VAL A 293 -3.33 40.10 23.49
CA VAL A 293 -2.22 40.97 23.84
C VAL A 293 -2.75 42.35 24.22
N ASP A 294 -2.69 42.70 25.50
CA ASP A 294 -3.11 44.02 25.98
C ASP A 294 -2.23 44.58 27.12
N GLY A 295 -2.78 45.52 27.91
CA GLY A 295 -2.05 46.11 29.04
C GLY A 295 -1.75 45.13 30.17
N LEU A 296 -2.44 44.00 30.24
CA LEU A 296 -2.22 42.94 31.21
C LEU A 296 -0.88 42.24 30.94
N ASP A 297 -0.51 42.01 29.69
CA ASP A 297 0.78 41.38 29.34
C ASP A 297 1.97 42.27 29.68
N ILE A 298 1.83 43.58 29.47
CA ILE A 298 2.82 44.57 29.91
C ILE A 298 3.04 44.46 31.42
N SER A 299 1.99 44.17 32.19
CA SER A 299 2.12 44.05 33.65
C SER A 299 2.98 42.85 34.06
N PHE A 300 3.00 41.78 33.27
CA PHE A 300 3.91 40.65 33.51
C PHE A 300 5.36 41.04 33.28
N ILE A 301 5.66 41.76 32.18
CA ILE A 301 7.01 42.28 31.93
C ILE A 301 7.46 43.19 33.08
N LEU A 302 6.61 44.14 33.49
CA LEU A 302 6.91 45.10 34.57
C LEU A 302 7.20 44.44 35.93
N ASN A 303 6.68 43.23 36.18
CA ASN A 303 6.93 42.50 37.43
C ASN A 303 8.29 41.79 37.48
N VAL A 304 8.96 41.61 36.34
CA VAL A 304 10.17 40.77 36.21
C VAL A 304 11.34 41.53 35.58
N PHE A 305 11.31 42.87 35.59
CA PHE A 305 12.40 43.72 35.06
C PHE A 305 13.78 43.32 35.61
N GLY A 306 14.74 43.12 34.72
CA GLY A 306 16.12 42.76 35.05
C GLY A 306 16.64 41.53 34.30
N PRO A 307 17.85 41.07 34.65
CA PRO A 307 18.50 39.96 33.96
C PRO A 307 17.77 38.63 34.20
N CYS A 308 17.63 37.84 33.13
CA CYS A 308 17.05 36.52 33.20
C CYS A 308 18.01 35.46 33.73
N PRO A 309 17.53 34.48 34.52
CA PRO A 309 18.31 33.29 34.83
C PRO A 309 18.58 32.49 33.54
N PRO A 310 19.77 31.88 33.40
CA PRO A 310 20.12 31.18 32.16
C PRO A 310 19.26 29.93 31.90
N LEU A 311 18.70 29.28 32.92
CA LEU A 311 17.75 28.17 32.79
C LEU A 311 16.80 28.06 34.01
N PRO A 312 15.46 27.96 33.80
CA PRO A 312 14.77 28.32 32.56
C PRO A 312 14.84 29.84 32.32
N PRO A 313 14.98 30.32 31.07
CA PRO A 313 14.90 31.75 30.76
C PRO A 313 13.54 32.33 31.16
N CYS A 314 13.48 33.64 31.42
CA CYS A 314 12.19 34.31 31.66
C CYS A 314 11.35 34.20 30.40
N ARG A 315 10.04 34.02 30.55
CA ARG A 315 9.12 34.12 29.40
C ARG A 315 8.87 35.59 28.99
N GLU A 316 9.16 36.53 29.89
CA GLU A 316 8.99 37.97 29.71
C GLU A 316 10.12 38.63 28.88
N ASP A 317 11.21 37.90 28.57
CA ASP A 317 12.28 38.31 27.66
C ASP A 317 11.88 37.96 26.22
N LEU A 318 11.07 38.82 25.62
CA LEU A 318 10.52 38.65 24.28
C LEU A 318 11.56 38.96 23.19
N SER A 319 12.56 39.79 23.51
CA SER A 319 13.65 40.12 22.60
C SER A 319 14.73 39.04 22.52
N GLY A 320 14.82 38.17 23.55
CA GLY A 320 15.77 37.08 23.65
C GLY A 320 17.20 37.53 23.99
N ASP A 321 17.36 38.74 24.55
CA ASP A 321 18.67 39.33 24.83
C ASP A 321 19.21 39.01 26.24
N GLY A 322 18.43 38.28 27.04
CA GLY A 322 18.75 37.86 28.38
C GLY A 322 18.39 38.87 29.46
N VAL A 323 17.69 39.96 29.12
CA VAL A 323 17.25 41.01 30.05
C VAL A 323 15.80 41.39 29.76
N VAL A 324 14.95 41.35 30.79
CA VAL A 324 13.59 41.91 30.71
C VAL A 324 13.67 43.42 30.93
N ASP A 325 13.45 44.22 29.88
CA ASP A 325 13.44 45.68 29.96
C ASP A 325 12.39 46.38 29.06
N GLY A 326 12.60 47.66 28.76
CA GLY A 326 11.68 48.44 27.93
C GLY A 326 11.62 47.97 26.48
N LEU A 327 12.62 47.21 26.00
CA LEU A 327 12.62 46.60 24.68
C LEU A 327 11.53 45.52 24.59
N ASP A 328 11.36 44.68 25.60
CA ASP A 328 10.32 43.63 25.59
C ASP A 328 8.91 44.22 25.62
N ILE A 329 8.71 45.36 26.29
CA ILE A 329 7.43 46.09 26.23
C ILE A 329 7.09 46.49 24.79
N SER A 330 8.09 46.83 23.97
CA SER A 330 7.85 47.19 22.57
C SER A 330 7.33 46.02 21.73
N PHE A 331 7.70 44.78 22.07
CA PHE A 331 7.15 43.58 21.43
C PHE A 331 5.66 43.43 21.73
N VAL A 332 5.26 43.63 23.00
CA VAL A 332 3.84 43.62 23.38
C VAL A 332 3.08 44.72 22.65
N LEU A 333 3.56 45.96 22.69
CA LEU A 333 2.89 47.10 22.05
C LEU A 333 2.73 46.94 20.53
N ASN A 334 3.65 46.25 19.86
CA ASN A 334 3.55 45.96 18.43
C ASN A 334 2.57 44.83 18.11
N ALA A 335 2.18 44.03 19.10
CA ALA A 335 1.29 42.87 18.96
C ALA A 335 -0.09 43.08 19.59
N PHE A 336 -0.45 44.29 20.05
CA PHE A 336 -1.73 44.59 20.70
C PHE A 336 -2.94 44.13 19.87
N GLY A 337 -3.81 43.34 20.49
CA GLY A 337 -4.99 42.78 19.86
C GLY A 337 -5.26 41.32 20.27
N PRO A 338 -6.34 40.72 19.76
CA PRO A 338 -6.56 39.29 19.93
C PRO A 338 -5.41 38.51 19.29
N CYS A 339 -4.99 37.44 19.96
CA CYS A 339 -4.07 36.49 19.35
C CYS A 339 -4.82 35.68 18.27
N PRO A 340 -4.16 35.39 17.14
CA PRO A 340 -4.65 34.40 16.18
C PRO A 340 -4.93 33.07 16.88
#